data_AF-A0A3D6EWS7-F1
#
_entry.id   AF-A0A3D6EWS7-F1
#
_cell.length_a   1.000
_cell.length_b   1.000
_cell.length_c   1.000
_cell.angle_alpha   90.00
_cell.angle_beta   90.00
_cell.angle_gamma   90.00
#
_symmetry.space_group_name_H-M   'P 1'
#
loop_
_entity.id
_entity.type
_entity.pdbx_description
1 polymer ?
#
loop_
_entity_poly.entity_id
_entity_poly.type
_entity_poly.pdbx_seq_one_letter_code
_entity_poly.pdbx_strand_id
1 'polypeptide(L)' 'DPNNGKIYRCKVWLEGNNLKLRGYLGPFFRTQTWLPER' A
#
# COMPACT_ATOMS: atom_id res chain seq x y z
N ASP A 1 -19.40 3.72 4.18
CA ASP A 1 -19.45 4.28 2.82
C ASP A 1 -18.10 4.28 2.11
N PRO A 2 -17.98 3.59 0.97
CA PRO A 2 -16.85 3.76 0.04
C PRO A 2 -16.83 5.15 -0.63
N ASN A 3 -17.86 5.98 -0.41
CA ASN A 3 -18.07 7.31 -0.99
C ASN A 3 -17.23 8.45 -0.40
N ASN A 4 -16.18 8.19 0.39
CA ASN A 4 -15.47 9.31 1.03
C ASN A 4 -14.36 9.94 0.15
N GLY A 5 -14.12 9.47 -1.07
CA GLY A 5 -13.19 10.12 -2.02
C GLY A 5 -11.79 10.41 -1.47
N LYS A 6 -11.38 9.72 -0.39
CA LYS A 6 -10.14 10.01 0.32
C LYS A 6 -8.98 9.50 -0.52
N ILE A 7 -8.30 10.43 -1.19
CA ILE A 7 -7.07 10.16 -1.91
C ILE A 7 -5.97 9.98 -0.87
N TYR A 8 -5.57 8.72 -0.65
CA TYR A 8 -4.43 8.41 0.18
C TYR A 8 -3.17 8.36 -0.67
N ARG A 9 -2.08 8.96 -0.16
CA ARG A 9 -0.76 8.78 -0.77
C ARG A 9 -0.36 7.33 -0.56
N CYS A 10 0.03 6.65 -1.62
CA CYS A 10 0.56 5.30 -1.57
C CYS A 10 1.90 5.24 -2.28
N LYS A 11 2.81 4.39 -1.79
CA LYS A 11 4.06 4.03 -2.48
C LYS A 11 4.05 2.53 -2.73
N VAL A 12 4.31 2.14 -3.97
CA VAL A 12 4.39 0.73 -4.38
C VAL A 12 5.79 0.47 -4.91
N TRP A 13 6.40 -0.62 -4.49
CA TRP A 13 7.70 -1.05 -5.00
C TRP A 13 7.84 -2.57 -4.92
N LEU A 14 8.76 -3.12 -5.71
CA LEU A 14 9.12 -4.52 -5.67
C LEU A 14 10.31 -4.71 -4.73
N GLU A 15 10.23 -5.75 -3.89
CA GLU A 15 11.31 -6.22 -3.04
C GLU A 15 11.57 -7.69 -3.42
N GLY A 16 12.43 -7.89 -4.42
CA GLY A 16 12.60 -9.19 -5.08
C GLY A 16 11.30 -9.59 -5.81
N ASN A 17 10.76 -10.77 -5.48
CA ASN A 17 9.50 -11.25 -6.02
C ASN A 17 8.26 -10.76 -5.23
N ASN A 18 8.45 -10.07 -4.11
CA ASN A 18 7.36 -9.62 -3.26
C ASN A 18 6.97 -8.19 -3.62
N LEU A 19 5.67 -7.92 -3.74
CA LEU A 19 5.16 -6.57 -3.96
C LEU A 19 4.91 -5.89 -2.61
N LYS A 20 5.51 -4.73 -2.39
CA LYS A 20 5.29 -3.91 -1.19
C LYS A 20 4.35 -2.76 -1.53
N LEU A 21 3.31 -2.60 -0.71
CA LEU A 21 2.34 -1.53 -0.81
C LEU A 21 2.31 -0.76 0.50
N ARG A 22 2.70 0.51 0.48
CA ARG A 22 2.68 1.39 1.67
C ARG A 22 1.67 2.50 1.50
N GLY A 23 0.62 2.48 2.31
CA GLY A 23 -0.34 3.58 2.43
C GLY A 23 0.07 4.57 3.51
N TYR A 24 -0.10 5.86 3.24
CA TYR A 24 0.14 6.94 4.20
C TYR A 24 -1.20 7.56 4.65
N LEU A 25 -1.36 7.71 5.96
CA LEU A 25 -2.50 8.35 6.59
C LEU A 25 -1.97 9.37 7.62
N GLY A 26 -1.72 10.59 7.16
CA GLY A 26 -1.05 11.61 7.97
C GLY A 26 0.37 11.18 8.35
N PRO A 27 0.80 11.27 9.63
CA PRO A 27 2.12 10.81 10.08
C PRO A 27 2.22 9.28 10.15
N PHE A 28 1.10 8.56 10.10
CA PHE A 28 1.06 7.12 10.15
C PHE A 28 1.20 6.52 8.75
N PHE A 29 1.84 5.37 8.69
CA PHE A 29 1.94 4.58 7.47
C PHE A 29 1.76 3.10 7.79
N ARG A 30 1.13 2.39 6.86
CA ARG A 30 1.02 0.93 6.92
C ARG A 30 1.64 0.35 5.66
N THR A 31 2.57 -0.57 5.84
CA THR A 31 3.14 -1.36 4.74
C THR A 31 2.50 -2.74 4.73
N GLN A 32 2.05 -3.19 3.56
CA GLN A 32 1.57 -4.53 3.31
C GLN A 32 2.50 -5.22 2.30
N THR A 33 2.81 -6.49 2.54
CA THR A 33 3.58 -7.32 1.60
C THR A 33 2.61 -8.27 0.92
N TRP A 34 2.61 -8.25 -0.41
CA TRP A 34 1.86 -9.19 -1.23
C TRP A 34 2.86 -10.20 -1.77
N LEU A 35 2.57 -11.48 -1.52
CA LEU A 35 3.37 -12.57 -2.06
C LEU A 35 2.99 -12.75 -3.53
N PRO A 36 3.96 -13.10 -4.40
CA PRO A 36 3.67 -13.43 -5.78
C PRO A 36 2.73 -14.64 -5.82
N GLU A 37 1.86 -14.68 -6.83
CA GLU A 37 1.10 -15.89 -7.14
C GLU A 37 2.09 -17.01 -7.54
N ARG A 38 1.80 -18.24 -7.10
CA ARG A 38 2.71 -19.38 -7.16
C ARG A 38 2.80 -19.98 -8.55
#